data_AF-A0A0C4ETW4-F1
#
_entry.id   AF-A0A0C4ETW4-F1
#
_cell.length_a   1.000
_cell.length_b   1.000
_cell.length_c   1.000
_cell.angle_alpha   90.00
_cell.angle_beta   90.00
_cell.angle_gamma   90.00
#
_symmetry.space_group_name_H-M   'P 1'
#
loop_
_entity.id
_entity.type
_entity.pdbx_description
1 polymer ?
#
loop_
_entity_poly.entity_id
_entity_poly.type
_entity_poly.pdbx_seq_one_letter_code
_entity_poly.pdbx_strand_id
1 'polypeptide(L)'
;MQSAADKFLGSLEVLTPDQIRIQLNETKEKLQDTESILLVLHEALENSKQLPEGGEKDVLVKELQNNINRQKLLLERESAKLSVKEKYMKDVMKVDRNGGNSTGP
;
A
#
# COMPACT_ATOMS: atom_id res chain seq x y z
N MET A 1 33.80 -22.48 -8.54
CA MET A 1 32.48 -22.90 -8.04
C MET A 1 31.75 -21.65 -7.58
N GLN A 2 30.54 -21.36 -8.07
CA GLN A 2 29.71 -20.28 -7.53
C GLN A 2 29.19 -20.68 -6.14
N SER A 3 29.20 -19.75 -5.18
CA SER A 3 28.78 -20.06 -3.80
C SER A 3 27.26 -20.25 -3.71
N ALA A 4 26.80 -20.89 -2.64
CA ALA A 4 25.37 -21.03 -2.36
C ALA A 4 24.68 -19.66 -2.21
N ALA A 5 25.40 -18.65 -1.74
CA ALA A 5 24.91 -17.27 -1.65
C ALA A 5 24.71 -16.64 -3.04
N ASP A 6 25.60 -16.91 -4.00
CA ASP A 6 25.46 -16.41 -5.38
C ASP A 6 24.28 -17.06 -6.11
N LYS A 7 24.05 -18.36 -5.87
CA LYS A 7 22.87 -19.07 -6.39
C LYS A 7 21.58 -18.56 -5.76
N PHE A 8 21.59 -18.27 -4.47
CA PHE A 8 20.45 -17.69 -3.77
C PHE A 8 20.14 -16.27 -4.27
N LEU A 9 21.16 -15.42 -4.40
CA LEU A 9 21.04 -14.08 -4.96
C LEU A 9 20.52 -14.10 -6.41
N GLY A 10 20.99 -15.05 -7.23
CA GLY A 10 20.48 -15.24 -8.59
C GLY A 10 19.05 -15.83 -8.67
N SER A 11 18.56 -16.43 -7.58
CA SER A 11 17.17 -16.93 -7.48
C SER A 11 16.19 -15.92 -6.90
N LEU A 12 16.69 -14.82 -6.33
CA LEU A 12 15.85 -13.70 -5.92
C LEU A 12 15.38 -13.00 -7.19
N GLU A 13 14.11 -13.20 -7.53
CA GLU A 13 13.45 -12.51 -8.62
C GLU A 13 13.31 -11.03 -8.24
N VAL A 14 14.33 -10.24 -8.57
CA VAL A 14 14.31 -8.79 -8.34
C VAL A 14 13.39 -8.18 -9.38
N LEU A 15 12.27 -7.64 -8.92
CA LEU A 15 11.31 -6.96 -9.79
C LEU A 15 12.02 -5.86 -10.59
N THR A 16 11.72 -5.78 -11.88
CA THR A 16 12.26 -4.73 -12.75
C THR A 16 11.69 -3.36 -12.34
N PRO A 17 12.38 -2.25 -12.66
CA PRO A 17 11.85 -0.91 -12.38
C PRO A 17 10.45 -0.68 -12.96
N ASP A 18 10.14 -1.20 -14.15
CA ASP A 18 8.80 -1.09 -14.73
C ASP A 18 7.75 -1.88 -13.94
N GLN A 19 8.07 -3.10 -13.48
CA GLN A 19 7.18 -3.89 -12.63
C GLN A 19 6.91 -3.20 -11.30
N ILE A 20 7.94 -2.59 -10.70
CA ILE A 20 7.78 -1.84 -9.44
C ILE A 20 6.93 -0.59 -9.69
N ARG A 21 7.11 0.11 -10.82
CA ARG A 21 6.28 1.28 -11.17
C ARG A 21 4.81 0.91 -11.34
N ILE A 22 4.51 -0.20 -12.02
CA ILE A 22 3.15 -0.73 -12.16
C ILE A 22 2.55 -0.98 -10.77
N GLN A 23 3.28 -1.73 -9.93
CA GLN A 23 2.82 -2.02 -8.57
C GLN A 23 2.63 -0.78 -7.69
N LEU A 24 3.47 0.27 -7.87
CA LEU A 24 3.30 1.55 -7.18
C LEU A 24 1.99 2.22 -7.59
N ASN A 25 1.68 2.26 -8.88
CA ASN A 25 0.44 2.85 -9.39
C ASN A 25 -0.79 2.08 -8.90
N GLU A 26 -0.77 0.75 -9.00
CA GLU A 26 -1.86 -0.11 -8.47
C GLU A 26 -2.06 0.08 -6.97
N THR A 27 -0.98 0.27 -6.20
CA THR A 27 -1.07 0.50 -4.76
C THR A 27 -1.67 1.88 -4.48
N LYS A 28 -1.32 2.91 -5.26
CA LYS A 28 -1.90 4.26 -5.15
C LYS A 28 -3.39 4.27 -5.46
N GLU A 29 -3.80 3.58 -6.51
CA GLU A 29 -5.22 3.44 -6.88
C GLU A 29 -6.01 2.75 -5.75
N LYS A 30 -5.51 1.63 -5.23
CA LYS A 30 -6.13 0.94 -4.09
C LYS A 30 -6.24 1.81 -2.84
N LEU A 31 -5.24 2.65 -2.56
CA LEU A 31 -5.29 3.59 -1.44
C LEU A 31 -6.40 4.62 -1.65
N GLN A 32 -6.49 5.21 -2.85
CA GLN A 32 -7.51 6.18 -3.20
C GLN A 32 -8.94 5.58 -3.13
N ASP A 33 -9.12 4.34 -3.58
CA ASP A 33 -10.39 3.63 -3.44
C ASP A 33 -10.74 3.39 -1.97
N THR A 34 -9.74 3.00 -1.16
CA THR A 34 -9.93 2.76 0.28
C THR A 34 -10.32 4.05 1.01
N GLU A 35 -9.69 5.17 0.68
CA GLU A 35 -10.05 6.50 1.19
C GLU A 35 -11.48 6.89 0.80
N SER A 36 -11.88 6.61 -0.44
CA SER A 36 -13.24 6.87 -0.93
C SER A 36 -14.28 6.02 -0.18
N ILE A 37 -13.99 4.74 0.08
CA ILE A 37 -14.84 3.87 0.89
C ILE A 37 -14.95 4.39 2.32
N LEU A 38 -13.84 4.85 2.92
CA LEU A 38 -13.83 5.44 4.25
C LEU A 38 -14.73 6.67 4.35
N LEU A 39 -14.72 7.55 3.34
CA LEU A 39 -15.60 8.71 3.29
C LEU A 39 -17.08 8.30 3.31
N VAL A 40 -17.46 7.34 2.47
CA VAL A 40 -18.84 6.82 2.43
C VAL A 40 -19.24 6.18 3.76
N LEU A 41 -18.34 5.39 4.37
CA LEU A 41 -18.62 4.77 5.67
C LEU A 41 -18.75 5.80 6.80
N HIS A 42 -17.95 6.86 6.77
CA HIS A 42 -18.04 7.96 7.72
C HIS A 42 -19.35 8.74 7.57
N GLU A 43 -19.77 9.00 6.33
CA GLU A 43 -21.07 9.63 6.05
C GLU A 43 -22.24 8.73 6.50
N ALA A 44 -22.19 7.43 6.20
CA ALA A 44 -23.19 6.47 6.66
C ALA A 44 -23.27 6.41 8.19
N LEU A 45 -22.12 6.45 8.88
CA LEU A 45 -22.06 6.50 10.33
C LEU A 45 -22.70 7.79 10.87
N GLU A 46 -22.44 8.94 10.26
CA GLU A 46 -23.04 10.21 10.67
C GLU A 46 -24.56 10.21 10.48
N ASN A 47 -25.03 9.72 9.32
CA ASN A 47 -26.45 9.59 9.03
C ASN A 47 -27.15 8.61 9.99
N SER A 48 -26.47 7.53 10.39
CA SER A 48 -27.03 6.57 11.35
C SER A 48 -27.32 7.19 12.73
N LYS A 49 -26.64 8.28 13.10
CA LYS A 49 -26.92 8.99 14.36
C LYS A 49 -28.29 9.64 14.38
N GLN A 50 -28.84 9.99 13.21
CA GLN A 50 -30.17 10.59 13.05
C GLN A 50 -31.30 9.56 13.18
N LEU A 51 -30.98 8.26 13.16
CA LEU A 51 -31.98 7.21 13.34
C LEU A 51 -32.56 7.21 14.76
N PRO A 52 -33.82 6.78 14.94
CA PRO A 52 -34.41 6.58 16.25
C PRO A 52 -33.54 5.65 17.12
N GLU A 53 -33.48 5.92 18.41
CA GLU A 53 -32.76 5.04 19.34
C GLU A 53 -33.40 3.64 19.38
N GLY A 54 -32.56 2.62 19.44
CA GLY A 54 -32.98 1.23 19.45
C GLY A 54 -31.82 0.27 19.13
N GLY A 55 -32.01 -1.00 19.47
CA GLY A 55 -30.96 -2.01 19.30
C GLY A 55 -30.47 -2.18 17.86
N GLU A 56 -31.34 -1.96 16.87
CA GLU A 56 -30.96 -1.98 15.44
C GLU A 56 -29.98 -0.86 15.08
N LYS A 57 -30.19 0.34 15.62
CA LYS A 57 -29.26 1.48 15.46
C LYS A 57 -27.91 1.14 16.09
N ASP A 58 -27.90 0.58 17.29
CA ASP A 58 -26.65 0.25 18.00
C ASP A 58 -25.83 -0.81 17.25
N VAL A 59 -26.51 -1.82 16.70
CA VAL A 59 -25.88 -2.84 15.84
C VAL A 59 -25.30 -2.21 14.58
N LEU A 60 -26.08 -1.39 13.88
CA LEU A 60 -25.63 -0.70 12.66
C LEU A 60 -24.42 0.20 12.92
N VAL A 61 -24.47 1.02 13.98
CA VAL A 61 -23.36 1.90 14.38
C VAL A 61 -22.12 1.09 14.67
N LYS A 62 -22.24 -0.01 15.42
CA LYS A 62 -21.11 -0.89 15.74
C LYS A 62 -20.51 -1.55 14.50
N GLU A 63 -21.34 -2.00 13.57
CA GLU A 63 -20.89 -2.58 12.30
C GLU A 63 -20.17 -1.56 11.42
N LEU A 64 -20.71 -0.34 11.30
CA LEU A 64 -20.07 0.76 10.59
C LEU A 64 -18.72 1.13 11.21
N GLN A 65 -18.65 1.22 12.54
CA GLN A 65 -17.41 1.49 13.27
C GLN A 65 -16.35 0.40 13.01
N ASN A 66 -16.77 -0.87 13.04
CA ASN A 66 -15.88 -2.01 12.75
C ASN A 66 -15.37 -1.99 11.31
N ASN A 67 -16.23 -1.65 10.35
CA ASN A 67 -15.86 -1.54 8.94
C ASN A 67 -14.85 -0.40 8.72
N ILE A 68 -15.13 0.78 9.30
CA ILE A 68 -14.19 1.92 9.28
C ILE A 68 -12.83 1.51 9.82
N ASN A 69 -12.78 0.85 10.98
CA ASN A 69 -11.52 0.41 11.59
C ASN A 69 -10.76 -0.57 10.68
N ARG A 70 -11.47 -1.50 10.04
CA ARG A 70 -10.87 -2.44 9.08
C ARG A 70 -10.28 -1.71 7.87
N GLN A 71 -10.99 -0.74 7.31
CA GLN A 71 -10.50 0.02 6.16
C GLN A 71 -9.30 0.90 6.53
N LYS A 72 -9.28 1.50 7.73
CA LYS A 72 -8.11 2.24 8.23
C LYS A 72 -6.87 1.36 8.34
N LEU A 73 -7.00 0.15 8.88
CA LEU A 73 -5.89 -0.81 8.96
C LEU A 73 -5.38 -1.23 7.57
N LEU A 74 -6.29 -1.41 6.60
CA LEU A 74 -5.91 -1.68 5.21
C LEU A 74 -5.15 -0.52 4.60
N LEU A 75 -5.63 0.72 4.80
CA LEU A 75 -4.97 1.94 4.34
C LEU A 75 -3.55 2.03 4.90
N GLU A 76 -3.37 1.95 6.22
CA GLU A 76 -2.06 1.99 6.87
C GLU A 76 -1.10 0.92 6.32
N ARG A 77 -1.60 -0.31 6.14
CA ARG A 77 -0.82 -1.43 5.60
C ARG A 77 -0.34 -1.14 4.17
N GLU A 78 -1.23 -0.69 3.30
CA GLU A 78 -0.88 -0.42 1.90
C GLU A 78 -0.01 0.84 1.77
N SER A 79 -0.19 1.86 2.61
CA SER A 79 0.69 3.03 2.67
C SER A 79 2.10 2.64 3.11
N ALA A 80 2.24 1.75 4.09
CA ALA A 80 3.55 1.25 4.52
C ALA A 80 4.26 0.49 3.39
N LYS A 81 3.54 -0.39 2.68
CA LYS A 81 4.08 -1.09 1.50
C LYS A 81 4.49 -0.12 0.40
N LEU A 82 3.67 0.90 0.14
CA LEU A 82 3.98 1.93 -0.85
C LEU A 82 5.29 2.64 -0.48
N SER A 83 5.43 3.09 0.77
CA SER A 83 6.62 3.79 1.25
C SER A 83 7.91 2.96 1.08
N VAL A 84 7.85 1.66 1.39
CA VAL A 84 8.98 0.74 1.17
C VAL A 84 9.33 0.62 -0.32
N LYS A 85 8.32 0.46 -1.18
CA LYS A 85 8.52 0.36 -2.64
C LYS A 85 9.07 1.66 -3.24
N GLU A 86 8.59 2.82 -2.79
CA GLU A 86 9.07 4.13 -3.23
C GLU A 86 10.53 4.36 -2.81
N LYS A 87 10.88 3.97 -1.58
CA LYS A 87 12.26 4.02 -1.09
C LYS A 87 13.17 3.11 -1.93
N TYR A 88 12.75 1.86 -2.15
CA TYR A 88 13.50 0.92 -2.97
C TYR A 88 13.72 1.45 -4.40
N MET A 89 12.67 1.96 -5.05
CA MET A 89 12.77 2.54 -6.39
C MET A 89 13.75 3.71 -6.43
N LYS A 90 13.68 4.61 -5.44
CA LYS A 90 14.59 5.76 -5.34
C LYS A 90 16.04 5.32 -5.22
N ASP A 91 16.30 4.24 -4.48
CA ASP A 91 17.65 3.74 -4.29
C ASP A 91 18.16 2.99 -5.54
N VAL A 92 17.33 2.18 -6.21
CA VAL A 92 17.66 1.56 -7.52
C VAL A 92 17.99 2.62 -8.57
N MET A 93 17.15 3.67 -8.70
CA MET A 93 17.39 4.75 -9.67
C MET A 93 18.66 5.57 -9.39
N LYS A 94 19.14 5.63 -8.14
CA LYS A 94 20.43 6.28 -7.82
C LYS A 94 21.62 5.41 -8.23
N VAL A 95 21.51 4.09 -8.09
CA VAL A 95 22.55 3.14 -8.50
C VAL A 95 22.74 3.20 -10.02
N ASP A 96 21.66 3.23 -10.80
CA ASP A 96 21.74 3.39 -12.26
C ASP A 96 22.38 4.72 -12.69
N ARG A 97 22.16 5.81 -11.93
CA ARG A 97 22.77 7.12 -12.21
C ARG A 97 24.27 7.18 -11.87
N ASN A 98 24.72 6.46 -10.85
CA ASN A 98 26.13 6.43 -10.47
C ASN A 98 26.94 5.36 -11.21
N GLY A 99 26.29 4.34 -11.79
CA GLY A 99 26.92 3.31 -12.63
C GLY A 99 27.32 3.80 -14.03
N GLY A 100 26.84 4.98 -14.46
CA GLY A 100 27.19 5.59 -15.75
C GLY A 100 28.54 6.33 -15.78
N ASN A 101 29.29 6.35 -14.67
CA ASN A 101 30.55 7.08 -14.55
C ASN A 101 31.78 6.18 -14.28
N SER A 102 31.74 4.91 -14.71
CA SER A 102 32.96 4.12 -14.91
C SER A 102 33.51 4.40 -16.32
N THR A 103 34.20 5.52 -16.46
CA THR A 103 35.22 5.68 -17.49
C THR A 103 36.50 4.97 -17.05
N GLY A 104 36.86 3.91 -17.78
CA GLY A 104 38.23 3.44 -18.01
C GLY A 104 38.84 2.48 -16.98
N PRO A 105 39.83 1.65 -17.39
CA PRO A 105 40.53 1.65 -18.67
C PRO A 105 39.91 0.76 -19.76
#